data_AF-A0A445C6V4-F1
#
_entry.id   AF-A0A445C6V4-F1
#
_cell.length_a   1.000
_cell.length_b   1.000
_cell.length_c   1.000
_cell.angle_alpha   90.00
_cell.angle_beta   90.00
_cell.angle_gamma   90.00
#
_symmetry.space_group_name_H-M   'P 1'
#
loop_
_entity.id
_entity.type
_entity.pdbx_description
1 polymer ?
#
loop_
_entity_poly.entity_id
_entity_poly.type
_entity_poly.pdbx_seq_one_letter_code
_entity_poly.pdbx_strand_id
1 'polypeptide(L)'
;MVWGLFPNDPLSGEDKYYIFKTGTYKVGRKGCDVIITKDKGVSRVHAEIIVNAMNLLNSLPNERSLMSPNVQIKDCSKYGTFISKNNGHRKKVHELPNKETALDNGDLVSFGTGSATYKFCHVPLMFFICSLDKVDQSIEEKISSIGAASTCTLSEDCTHVLVDQLMPLKKDIVDAVVAKKHCVLKTWLEDFAEKNIVTDMPSCYSYIPTVSVEGRSIKVADPKTRENCLKGYTFLLESVHMYKFRDQLKSLLDVTGAKTVSYEYFCSNSQAYQHANLIASIN
;
A
#
# COMPACT_ATOMS: atom_id res chain seq x y z
N MET A 1 5.08 6.02 6.42
CA MET A 1 3.71 6.19 5.90
C MET A 1 3.62 7.46 5.05
N VAL A 2 2.60 7.60 4.20
CA VAL A 2 2.53 8.72 3.24
C VAL A 2 1.18 9.43 3.30
N TRP A 3 1.10 10.66 2.80
CA TRP A 3 -0.14 11.44 2.80
C TRP A 3 -0.84 11.33 1.45
N GLY A 4 -2.18 11.35 1.44
CA GLY A 4 -2.97 11.26 0.23
C GLY A 4 -4.17 12.20 0.24
N LEU A 5 -4.53 12.70 -0.94
CA LEU A 5 -5.74 13.45 -1.21
C LEU A 5 -6.59 12.63 -2.17
N PHE A 6 -7.77 12.20 -1.72
CA PHE A 6 -8.68 11.39 -2.50
C PHE A 6 -9.95 12.17 -2.76
N PRO A 7 -10.40 12.34 -4.01
CA PRO A 7 -11.68 12.98 -4.29
C PRO A 7 -12.80 12.32 -3.48
N ASN A 8 -13.59 13.12 -2.75
CA ASN A 8 -14.67 12.60 -1.92
C ASN A 8 -15.79 12.00 -2.78
N ASP A 9 -16.04 12.61 -3.94
CA ASP A 9 -16.89 12.04 -4.98
C ASP A 9 -16.02 11.34 -6.03
N PRO A 10 -16.07 9.99 -6.14
CA PRO A 10 -15.30 9.25 -7.16
C PRO A 10 -15.77 9.54 -8.59
N LEU A 11 -16.98 10.08 -8.78
CA LEU A 11 -17.52 10.46 -10.09
C LEU A 11 -17.14 11.89 -10.49
N SER A 12 -16.49 12.65 -9.59
CA SER A 12 -15.99 13.98 -9.89
C SER A 12 -15.00 13.98 -11.07
N GLY A 13 -14.32 12.86 -11.30
CA GLY A 13 -13.26 12.69 -12.30
C GLY A 13 -12.07 13.64 -12.07
N GLU A 14 -11.88 14.08 -10.82
CA GLU A 14 -10.66 14.72 -10.35
C GLU A 14 -9.62 13.63 -10.03
N ASP A 15 -8.34 13.98 -10.11
CA ASP A 15 -7.26 13.05 -9.77
C ASP A 15 -7.12 12.91 -8.25
N LYS A 16 -6.70 11.73 -7.80
CA LYS A 16 -6.14 11.56 -6.44
C LYS A 16 -4.67 11.97 -6.45
N TYR A 17 -4.12 12.26 -5.28
CA TYR A 17 -2.71 12.62 -5.13
C TYR A 17 -2.09 11.90 -3.93
N TYR A 18 -0.82 11.56 -4.05
CA TYR A 18 0.01 11.00 -2.99
C TYR A 18 1.24 11.88 -2.79
N ILE A 19 1.51 12.26 -1.55
CA ILE A 19 2.63 13.11 -1.14
C ILE A 19 3.61 12.25 -0.35
N PHE A 20 4.87 12.25 -0.77
CA PHE A 20 5.92 11.37 -0.24
C PHE A 20 7.03 12.09 0.51
N LYS A 21 7.11 13.42 0.40
CA LYS A 21 8.17 14.21 1.03
C LYS A 21 7.61 15.36 1.85
N THR A 22 8.39 15.80 2.82
CA THR A 22 8.17 17.08 3.48
C THR A 22 8.33 18.23 2.50
N GLY A 23 7.65 19.34 2.77
CA GLY A 23 7.68 20.52 1.89
C GLY A 23 6.31 21.17 1.74
N THR A 24 6.26 22.18 0.87
CA THR A 24 5.05 22.95 0.59
C THR A 24 4.51 22.62 -0.80
N TYR A 25 3.28 22.13 -0.84
CA TYR A 25 2.57 21.72 -2.05
C TYR A 25 1.45 22.71 -2.35
N LYS A 26 1.47 23.30 -3.54
CA LYS A 26 0.45 24.25 -3.98
C LYS A 26 -0.76 23.51 -4.51
N VAL A 27 -1.94 23.96 -4.10
CA VAL A 27 -3.24 23.51 -4.61
C VAL A 27 -3.86 24.63 -5.40
N GLY A 28 -4.32 24.36 -6.62
CA GLY A 28 -4.97 25.38 -7.43
C GLY A 28 -5.33 24.89 -8.82
N ARG A 29 -5.91 25.77 -9.65
CA ARG A 29 -6.40 25.37 -10.97
C ARG A 29 -5.35 25.31 -12.08
N LYS A 30 -4.15 25.85 -11.85
CA LYS A 30 -3.07 25.88 -12.87
C LYS A 30 -1.70 26.08 -12.24
N GLY A 31 -0.70 25.31 -12.70
CA GLY A 31 0.70 25.48 -12.29
C GLY A 31 0.93 25.19 -10.81
N CYS A 32 0.18 24.22 -10.28
CA CYS A 32 0.20 23.78 -8.89
C CYS A 32 0.54 22.28 -8.84
N ASP A 33 0.95 21.80 -7.67
CA ASP A 33 1.27 20.40 -7.43
C ASP A 33 -0.01 19.53 -7.43
N VAL A 34 -1.08 20.07 -6.82
CA VAL A 34 -2.43 19.52 -6.86
C VAL A 34 -3.26 20.42 -7.77
N ILE A 35 -3.73 19.87 -8.89
CA ILE A 35 -4.44 20.61 -9.94
C ILE A 35 -5.92 20.30 -9.89
N ILE A 36 -6.73 21.31 -9.62
CA ILE A 36 -8.19 21.20 -9.56
C ILE A 36 -8.81 22.07 -10.64
N THR A 37 -9.39 21.46 -11.67
CA THR A 37 -9.82 22.21 -12.87
C THR A 37 -11.33 22.37 -13.00
N LYS A 38 -12.14 21.52 -12.35
CA LYS A 38 -13.59 21.51 -12.58
C LYS A 38 -14.33 22.57 -11.76
N ASP A 39 -13.84 22.89 -10.57
CA ASP A 39 -14.42 23.96 -9.74
C ASP A 39 -13.90 25.34 -10.16
N LYS A 40 -14.75 26.13 -10.81
CA LYS A 40 -14.41 27.50 -11.28
C LYS A 40 -14.12 28.48 -10.13
N GLY A 41 -14.51 28.15 -8.90
CA GLY A 41 -14.17 28.88 -7.68
C GLY A 41 -12.74 28.64 -7.21
N VAL A 42 -12.02 27.69 -7.77
CA VAL A 42 -10.62 27.44 -7.39
C VAL A 42 -9.71 28.52 -7.99
N SER A 43 -8.83 29.07 -7.15
CA SER A 43 -7.90 30.13 -7.53
C SER A 43 -6.69 29.53 -8.26
N ARG A 44 -5.89 30.35 -8.96
CA ARG A 44 -4.68 29.85 -9.66
C ARG A 44 -3.74 29.15 -8.68
N VAL A 45 -3.47 29.80 -7.55
CA VAL A 45 -2.95 29.23 -6.32
C VAL A 45 -4.03 29.48 -5.27
N HIS A 46 -4.60 28.42 -4.73
CA HIS A 46 -5.77 28.47 -3.84
C HIS A 46 -5.39 28.15 -2.40
N ALA A 47 -4.57 27.12 -2.20
CA ALA A 47 -4.06 26.77 -0.88
C ALA A 47 -2.62 26.26 -0.99
N GLU A 48 -1.96 26.21 0.16
CA GLU A 48 -0.66 25.57 0.33
C GLU A 48 -0.78 24.50 1.42
N ILE A 49 -0.45 23.26 1.09
CA ILE A 49 -0.35 22.15 2.04
C ILE A 49 1.12 22.06 2.45
N ILE A 50 1.38 22.20 3.75
CA ILE A 50 2.72 22.24 4.31
C ILE A 50 2.91 20.96 5.11
N VAL A 51 3.80 20.09 4.63
CA VAL A 51 4.12 18.81 5.27
C VAL A 51 5.43 18.97 6.04
N ASN A 52 5.33 19.07 7.36
CA ASN A 52 6.47 19.22 8.26
C ASN A 52 7.09 17.86 8.62
N ALA A 53 6.27 16.80 8.70
CA ALA A 53 6.71 15.46 9.02
C ALA A 53 5.89 14.38 8.29
N MET A 54 6.56 13.31 7.86
CA MET A 54 5.94 12.17 7.15
C MET A 54 5.54 11.03 8.09
N ASN A 55 6.30 10.79 9.16
CA ASN A 55 6.12 9.64 10.06
C ASN A 55 5.78 10.10 11.48
N LEU A 56 4.74 9.49 12.06
CA LEU A 56 4.39 9.63 13.48
C LEU A 56 5.32 8.82 14.41
N LEU A 57 5.99 7.80 13.89
CA LEU A 57 6.77 6.82 14.66
C LEU A 57 8.24 7.21 14.92
N ASN A 58 8.82 8.08 14.07
CA ASN A 58 10.25 8.42 14.12
C ASN A 58 10.54 9.80 14.72
N SER A 59 9.51 10.48 15.22
CA SER A 59 9.70 11.72 15.98
C SER A 59 10.29 11.38 17.33
N LEU A 60 11.62 11.27 17.41
CA LEU A 60 12.33 11.46 18.68
C LEU A 60 11.78 12.76 19.29
N PRO A 61 11.41 12.79 20.59
CA PRO A 61 10.84 13.98 21.19
C PRO A 61 11.93 15.03 21.36
N ASN A 62 12.28 15.74 20.30
CA ASN A 62 12.85 17.06 20.41
C ASN A 62 11.69 17.98 20.83
N GLU A 63 11.86 18.71 21.93
CA GLU A 63 10.83 19.54 22.56
C GLU A 63 10.13 20.54 21.60
N ARG A 64 10.72 20.82 20.42
CA ARG A 64 10.14 21.67 19.36
C ARG A 64 9.18 20.94 18.41
N SER A 65 9.28 19.61 18.27
CA SER A 65 8.41 18.80 17.39
C SER A 65 7.01 18.58 17.98
N LEU A 66 6.82 18.80 19.28
CA LEU A 66 5.53 18.61 19.96
C LEU A 66 4.54 19.77 19.71
N MET A 67 5.00 20.90 19.18
CA MET A 67 4.19 22.12 19.09
C MET A 67 3.65 22.41 17.68
N SER A 68 4.22 21.81 16.64
CA SER A 68 3.79 22.04 15.25
C SER A 68 3.07 20.80 14.70
N PRO A 69 1.90 20.96 14.07
CA PRO A 69 1.21 19.84 13.43
C PRO A 69 2.05 19.28 12.26
N ASN A 70 1.94 17.97 12.04
CA ASN A 70 2.67 17.27 10.98
C ASN A 70 2.32 17.80 9.60
N VAL A 71 1.06 18.18 9.39
CA VAL A 71 0.57 18.76 8.15
C VAL A 71 -0.31 19.96 8.47
N GLN A 72 -0.12 21.02 7.71
CA GLN A 72 -0.90 22.25 7.76
C GLN A 72 -1.46 22.57 6.40
N ILE A 73 -2.53 23.36 6.40
CA ILE A 73 -3.07 23.95 5.19
C ILE A 73 -3.28 25.44 5.41
N LYS A 74 -2.83 26.22 4.43
CA LYS A 74 -2.96 27.67 4.40
C LYS A 74 -3.81 28.09 3.21
N ASP A 75 -4.81 28.94 3.46
CA ASP A 75 -5.64 29.52 2.41
C ASP A 75 -4.99 30.76 1.79
N CYS A 76 -4.91 30.77 0.47
CA CYS A 76 -4.39 31.86 -0.35
C CYS A 76 -5.45 32.37 -1.35
N SER A 77 -6.72 32.03 -1.14
CA SER A 77 -7.73 32.08 -2.19
C SER A 77 -8.69 33.25 -2.08
N LYS A 78 -9.53 33.40 -3.12
CA LYS A 78 -10.64 34.36 -3.12
C LYS A 78 -11.89 33.84 -2.41
N TYR A 79 -12.24 32.58 -2.61
CA TYR A 79 -13.51 31.99 -2.15
C TYR A 79 -13.37 31.11 -0.90
N GLY A 80 -12.13 30.92 -0.44
CA GLY A 80 -11.82 30.22 0.79
C GLY A 80 -11.63 28.72 0.65
N THR A 81 -10.89 28.19 1.62
CA THR A 81 -10.70 26.76 1.89
C THR A 81 -11.48 26.39 3.15
N PHE A 82 -12.08 25.19 3.14
CA PHE A 82 -12.94 24.70 4.21
C PHE A 82 -12.52 23.29 4.63
N ILE A 83 -12.49 23.02 5.94
CA ILE A 83 -12.21 21.70 6.49
C ILE A 83 -13.45 21.22 7.25
N SER A 84 -13.98 20.06 6.89
CA SER A 84 -15.05 19.40 7.62
C SER A 84 -14.52 18.18 8.34
N LYS A 85 -14.84 18.05 9.62
CA LYS A 85 -14.57 16.85 10.42
C LYS A 85 -15.81 15.96 10.49
N ASN A 86 -15.64 14.68 10.87
CA ASN A 86 -16.74 13.70 10.95
C ASN A 86 -17.90 14.10 11.89
N ASN A 87 -17.68 15.07 12.78
CA ASN A 87 -18.70 15.62 13.69
C ASN A 87 -19.58 16.72 13.04
N GLY A 88 -19.46 16.96 11.73
CA GLY A 88 -20.25 17.95 10.99
C GLY A 88 -19.79 19.40 11.16
N HIS A 89 -18.76 19.66 11.97
CA HIS A 89 -18.21 20.99 12.15
C HIS A 89 -17.36 21.38 10.93
N ARG A 90 -17.76 22.44 10.23
CA ARG A 90 -17.05 22.99 9.07
C ARG A 90 -16.24 24.22 9.49
N LYS A 91 -14.92 24.09 9.48
CA LYS A 91 -13.96 25.15 9.76
C LYS A 91 -13.61 25.91 8.48
N LYS A 92 -13.74 27.23 8.49
CA LYS A 92 -13.36 28.11 7.39
C LYS A 92 -11.93 28.58 7.57
N VAL A 93 -10.99 28.04 6.80
CA VAL A 93 -9.55 28.29 7.00
C VAL A 93 -9.20 29.77 6.79
N HIS A 94 -9.85 30.41 5.81
CA HIS A 94 -9.64 31.82 5.47
C HIS A 94 -10.10 32.83 6.54
N GLU A 95 -10.90 32.41 7.52
CA GLU A 95 -11.34 33.24 8.65
C GLU A 95 -10.43 33.07 9.89
N LEU A 96 -9.46 32.16 9.84
CA LEU A 96 -8.54 31.89 10.95
C LEU A 96 -7.35 32.86 10.97
N PRO A 97 -6.67 32.99 12.12
CA PRO A 97 -5.37 33.65 12.19
C PRO A 97 -4.40 33.06 11.15
N ASN A 98 -3.65 33.94 10.47
CA ASN A 98 -2.75 33.60 9.35
C ASN A 98 -3.38 32.84 8.18
N LYS A 99 -4.72 32.65 8.20
CA LYS A 99 -5.47 31.81 7.27
C LYS A 99 -4.93 30.39 7.21
N GLU A 100 -4.53 29.82 8.34
CA GLU A 100 -3.89 28.50 8.38
C GLU A 100 -4.43 27.61 9.49
N THR A 101 -4.33 26.30 9.32
CA THR A 101 -4.65 25.33 10.38
C THR A 101 -4.03 23.96 10.15
N ALA A 102 -4.04 23.11 11.18
CA ALA A 102 -3.63 21.72 11.09
C ALA A 102 -4.60 20.91 10.21
N LEU A 103 -4.05 19.94 9.50
CA LEU A 103 -4.82 18.98 8.70
C LEU A 103 -4.58 17.57 9.24
N ASP A 104 -5.65 16.91 9.66
CA ASP A 104 -5.59 15.60 10.32
C ASP A 104 -6.02 14.47 9.39
N ASN A 105 -5.59 13.25 9.71
CA ASN A 105 -6.02 12.05 8.98
C ASN A 105 -7.56 11.91 9.01
N GLY A 106 -8.16 11.82 7.83
CA GLY A 106 -9.60 11.67 7.63
C GLY A 106 -10.35 12.97 7.38
N ASP A 107 -9.70 14.14 7.49
CA ASP A 107 -10.33 15.43 7.25
C ASP A 107 -10.85 15.56 5.81
N LEU A 108 -12.01 16.20 5.64
CA LEU A 108 -12.55 16.57 4.34
C LEU A 108 -12.19 18.02 4.03
N VAL A 109 -11.37 18.24 3.00
CA VAL A 109 -10.92 19.57 2.57
C VAL A 109 -11.66 19.96 1.31
N SER A 110 -12.31 21.11 1.33
CA SER A 110 -13.03 21.67 0.18
C SER A 110 -12.43 22.99 -0.25
N PHE A 111 -12.26 23.15 -1.57
CA PHE A 111 -11.67 24.33 -2.17
C PHE A 111 -12.71 25.11 -2.98
N GLY A 112 -12.65 26.43 -2.92
CA GLY A 112 -13.48 27.30 -3.76
C GLY A 112 -14.96 27.25 -3.39
N THR A 113 -15.81 26.94 -4.36
CA THR A 113 -17.27 26.88 -4.13
C THR A 113 -17.70 25.62 -3.37
N GLY A 114 -16.77 24.68 -3.14
CA GLY A 114 -16.99 23.48 -2.36
C GLY A 114 -17.40 22.25 -3.19
N SER A 115 -17.33 22.33 -4.52
CA SER A 115 -17.50 21.15 -5.38
C SER A 115 -16.21 20.33 -5.50
N ALA A 116 -15.06 20.97 -5.28
CA ALA A 116 -13.77 20.30 -5.16
C ALA A 116 -13.48 19.89 -3.71
N THR A 117 -14.00 18.73 -3.31
CA THR A 117 -13.79 18.16 -1.96
C THR A 117 -12.92 16.92 -2.02
N TYR A 118 -11.89 16.88 -1.17
CA TYR A 118 -10.95 15.79 -1.01
C TYR A 118 -10.96 15.28 0.42
N LYS A 119 -10.88 13.96 0.58
CA LYS A 119 -10.51 13.33 1.83
C LYS A 119 -8.99 13.29 1.95
N PHE A 120 -8.46 13.96 2.97
CA PHE A 120 -7.05 13.87 3.32
C PHE A 120 -6.84 12.63 4.19
N CYS A 121 -5.99 11.73 3.74
CA CYS A 121 -5.80 10.43 4.36
C CYS A 121 -4.32 10.14 4.56
N HIS A 122 -4.06 9.42 5.64
CA HIS A 122 -2.84 8.69 5.85
C HIS A 122 -2.90 7.35 5.08
N VAL A 123 -1.89 7.08 4.27
CA VAL A 123 -1.78 5.86 3.47
C VAL A 123 -0.60 5.03 4.02
N PRO A 124 -0.85 3.82 4.54
CA PRO A 124 0.20 2.94 5.01
C PRO A 124 1.20 2.63 3.89
N LEU A 125 2.49 2.78 4.21
CA LEU A 125 3.59 2.38 3.33
C LEU A 125 4.72 1.88 4.22
N MET A 126 4.71 0.56 4.40
CA MET A 126 5.63 -0.19 5.26
C MET A 126 6.36 -1.24 4.42
N PHE A 127 7.67 -1.29 4.61
CA PHE A 127 8.56 -2.21 3.89
C PHE A 127 9.11 -3.27 4.84
N PHE A 128 9.01 -4.53 4.45
CA PHE A 128 9.85 -5.58 5.01
C PHE A 128 11.10 -5.75 4.14
N ILE A 129 12.28 -5.70 4.73
CA ILE A 129 13.55 -5.83 4.00
C ILE A 129 14.00 -7.29 4.03
N CYS A 130 13.75 -8.03 2.95
CA CYS A 130 14.19 -9.42 2.79
C CYS A 130 15.47 -9.47 1.95
N SER A 131 16.60 -9.23 2.62
CA SER A 131 17.93 -9.13 1.98
C SER A 131 18.77 -10.39 2.21
N LEU A 132 19.75 -10.64 1.33
CA LEU A 132 20.83 -11.60 1.56
C LEU A 132 21.94 -11.00 2.43
N ASP A 133 22.26 -9.73 2.18
CA ASP A 133 23.25 -8.98 2.91
C ASP A 133 22.64 -8.30 4.14
N LYS A 134 23.50 -7.83 5.06
CA LYS A 134 23.07 -6.96 6.15
C LYS A 134 22.32 -5.76 5.58
N VAL A 135 21.24 -5.37 6.23
CA VAL A 135 20.48 -4.17 5.87
C VAL A 135 21.44 -2.99 5.88
N ASP A 136 21.62 -2.37 4.72
CA ASP A 136 22.42 -1.16 4.58
C ASP A 136 21.60 0.04 5.08
N GLN A 137 22.23 0.88 5.88
CA GLN A 137 21.65 2.13 6.37
C GLN A 137 21.16 3.01 5.21
N SER A 138 21.82 2.93 4.05
CA SER A 138 21.40 3.66 2.84
C SER A 138 19.98 3.29 2.37
N ILE A 139 19.55 2.03 2.57
CA ILE A 139 18.21 1.57 2.18
C ILE A 139 17.16 2.13 3.13
N GLU A 140 17.43 2.09 4.43
CA GLU A 140 16.53 2.64 5.45
C GLU A 140 16.36 4.16 5.31
N GLU A 141 17.44 4.87 4.98
CA GLU A 141 17.41 6.29 4.66
C GLU A 141 16.58 6.57 3.40
N LYS A 142 16.75 5.78 2.33
CA LYS A 142 15.91 5.90 1.12
C LYS A 142 14.43 5.64 1.41
N ILE A 143 14.09 4.60 2.17
CA ILE A 143 12.71 4.31 2.60
C ILE A 143 12.14 5.49 3.41
N SER A 144 12.93 6.03 4.34
CA SER A 144 12.52 7.18 5.14
C SER A 144 12.34 8.45 4.29
N SER A 145 13.15 8.62 3.24
CA SER A 145 13.09 9.78 2.35
C SER A 145 11.79 9.89 1.53
N ILE A 146 11.10 8.77 1.29
CA ILE A 146 9.77 8.71 0.67
C ILE A 146 8.64 8.70 1.70
N GLY A 147 8.97 9.02 2.95
CA GLY A 147 8.06 9.01 4.09
C GLY A 147 7.71 7.60 4.58
N ALA A 148 8.14 6.53 3.91
CA ALA A 148 7.83 5.17 4.34
C ALA A 148 8.57 4.77 5.63
N ALA A 149 8.25 3.60 6.17
CA ALA A 149 9.01 3.00 7.25
C ALA A 149 9.34 1.54 6.92
N SER A 150 10.40 1.02 7.54
CA SER A 150 10.90 -0.34 7.33
C SER A 150 10.83 -1.18 8.61
N THR A 151 10.83 -2.49 8.43
CA THR A 151 10.98 -3.49 9.49
C THR A 151 11.81 -4.66 8.98
N CYS A 152 12.49 -5.33 9.91
CA CYS A 152 13.25 -6.57 9.66
C CYS A 152 12.40 -7.83 9.93
N THR A 153 11.13 -7.67 10.30
CA THR A 153 10.19 -8.78 10.51
C THR A 153 8.95 -8.58 9.65
N LEU A 154 8.54 -9.63 8.93
CA LEU A 154 7.30 -9.58 8.15
C LEU A 154 6.10 -9.50 9.10
N SER A 155 5.23 -8.51 8.89
CA SER A 155 4.01 -8.29 9.66
C SER A 155 2.81 -8.00 8.75
N GLU A 156 1.62 -7.99 9.32
CA GLU A 156 0.39 -7.64 8.59
C GLU A 156 0.41 -6.21 8.05
N ASP A 157 1.06 -5.28 8.76
CA ASP A 157 1.19 -3.87 8.36
C ASP A 157 2.11 -3.66 7.16
N CYS A 158 2.98 -4.64 6.86
CA CYS A 158 3.86 -4.56 5.71
C CYS A 158 3.04 -4.48 4.42
N THR A 159 3.41 -3.56 3.54
CA THR A 159 2.75 -3.36 2.23
C THR A 159 3.60 -3.92 1.09
N HIS A 160 4.91 -3.75 1.22
CA HIS A 160 5.90 -4.14 0.24
C HIS A 160 7.00 -4.96 0.91
N VAL A 161 7.61 -5.86 0.15
CA VAL A 161 8.78 -6.64 0.54
C VAL A 161 9.89 -6.36 -0.45
N LEU A 162 11.00 -5.81 0.03
CA LEU A 162 12.21 -5.66 -0.79
C LEU A 162 12.90 -7.02 -0.87
N VAL A 163 13.18 -7.47 -2.08
CA VAL A 163 13.74 -8.79 -2.39
C VAL A 163 14.93 -8.59 -3.31
N ASP A 164 16.04 -9.28 -3.02
CA ASP A 164 17.22 -9.27 -3.89
C ASP A 164 17.01 -10.12 -5.15
N GLN A 165 17.56 -9.67 -6.27
CA GLN A 165 17.46 -10.40 -7.53
C GLN A 165 18.21 -11.73 -7.44
N LEU A 166 17.56 -12.81 -7.89
CA LEU A 166 18.03 -14.20 -7.86
C LEU A 166 18.28 -14.77 -6.45
N MET A 167 17.73 -14.16 -5.39
CA MET A 167 17.92 -14.70 -4.04
C MET A 167 17.32 -16.11 -3.90
N PRO A 168 17.94 -17.03 -3.15
CA PRO A 168 17.33 -18.31 -2.81
C PRO A 168 15.95 -18.12 -2.17
N LEU A 169 14.97 -18.94 -2.57
CA LEU A 169 13.63 -18.87 -2.00
C LEU A 169 13.66 -19.20 -0.50
N LYS A 170 13.39 -18.17 0.32
CA LYS A 170 13.26 -18.25 1.78
C LYS A 170 11.80 -18.34 2.21
N LYS A 171 11.57 -18.83 3.43
CA LYS A 171 10.24 -18.89 4.06
C LYS A 171 9.54 -17.52 4.06
N ASP A 172 10.27 -16.44 4.37
CA ASP A 172 9.68 -15.10 4.44
C ASP A 172 9.12 -14.60 3.10
N ILE A 173 9.73 -15.01 1.98
CA ILE A 173 9.21 -14.69 0.65
C ILE A 173 7.91 -15.45 0.41
N VAL A 174 7.85 -16.73 0.81
CA VAL A 174 6.62 -17.52 0.73
C VAL A 174 5.52 -16.91 1.58
N ASP A 175 5.81 -16.52 2.82
CA ASP A 175 4.87 -15.84 3.71
C ASP A 175 4.39 -14.52 3.10
N ALA A 176 5.27 -13.74 2.49
CA ALA A 176 4.91 -12.51 1.79
C ALA A 176 3.96 -12.76 0.60
N VAL A 177 4.18 -13.83 -0.17
CA VAL A 177 3.27 -14.22 -1.27
C VAL A 177 1.89 -14.57 -0.73
N VAL A 178 1.84 -15.42 0.31
CA VAL A 178 0.60 -15.85 0.98
C VAL A 178 -0.15 -14.66 1.57
N ALA A 179 0.56 -13.73 2.22
CA ALA A 179 -0.01 -12.51 2.79
C ALA A 179 -0.35 -11.45 1.73
N LYS A 180 -0.34 -11.81 0.43
CA LYS A 180 -0.67 -10.96 -0.72
C LYS A 180 0.16 -9.66 -0.78
N LYS A 181 1.40 -9.67 -0.27
CA LYS A 181 2.31 -8.52 -0.29
C LYS A 181 2.95 -8.32 -1.66
N HIS A 182 3.33 -7.09 -1.97
CA HIS A 182 4.09 -6.76 -3.18
C HIS A 182 5.57 -7.05 -2.97
N CYS A 183 6.11 -8.06 -3.63
CA CYS A 183 7.54 -8.32 -3.65
C CYS A 183 8.18 -7.48 -4.77
N VAL A 184 9.18 -6.68 -4.45
CA VAL A 184 9.78 -5.70 -5.37
C VAL A 184 11.30 -5.64 -5.22
N LEU A 185 11.99 -5.29 -6.30
CA LEU A 185 13.42 -5.04 -6.31
C LEU A 185 13.78 -3.70 -5.66
N LYS A 186 15.02 -3.62 -5.15
CA LYS A 186 15.59 -2.37 -4.60
C LYS A 186 15.56 -1.21 -5.59
N THR A 187 15.73 -1.46 -6.89
CA THR A 187 15.65 -0.43 -7.95
C THR A 187 14.29 0.27 -8.02
N TRP A 188 13.20 -0.38 -7.60
CA TRP A 188 11.90 0.28 -7.50
C TRP A 188 11.91 1.41 -6.48
N LEU A 189 12.57 1.20 -5.34
CA LEU A 189 12.70 2.20 -4.28
C LEU A 189 13.50 3.41 -4.76
N GLU A 190 14.51 3.20 -5.61
CA GLU A 190 15.32 4.27 -6.18
C GLU A 190 14.48 5.17 -7.09
N ASP A 191 13.71 4.57 -7.99
CA ASP A 191 12.80 5.28 -8.89
C ASP A 191 11.60 5.89 -8.14
N PHE A 192 11.26 5.35 -6.97
CA PHE A 192 10.30 5.96 -6.07
C PHE A 192 10.90 7.21 -5.42
N ALA A 193 12.12 7.14 -4.89
CA ALA A 193 12.78 8.21 -4.15
C ALA A 193 12.91 9.53 -4.92
N GLU A 194 12.90 9.49 -6.25
CA GLU A 194 12.90 10.69 -7.10
C GLU A 194 11.57 11.45 -7.10
N LYS A 195 10.47 10.83 -6.65
CA LYS A 195 9.11 11.39 -6.71
C LYS A 195 8.76 12.14 -5.43
N ASN A 196 8.09 13.29 -5.58
CA ASN A 196 7.63 14.11 -4.45
C ASN A 196 6.12 13.96 -4.25
N ILE A 197 5.37 14.22 -5.32
CA ILE A 197 3.91 14.08 -5.40
C ILE A 197 3.53 13.42 -6.72
N VAL A 198 2.56 12.51 -6.69
CA VAL A 198 2.08 11.79 -7.88
C VAL A 198 0.57 11.57 -7.81
N THR A 199 -0.05 11.33 -8.96
CA THR A 199 -1.48 10.99 -9.02
C THR A 199 -1.75 9.49 -8.81
N ASP A 200 -0.74 8.64 -9.02
CA ASP A 200 -0.82 7.20 -8.83
C ASP A 200 0.44 6.64 -8.19
N MET A 201 0.26 5.61 -7.36
CA MET A 201 1.39 4.89 -6.75
C MET A 201 2.29 4.31 -7.85
N PRO A 202 3.63 4.46 -7.75
CA PRO A 202 4.56 3.91 -8.72
C PRO A 202 4.31 2.42 -8.99
N SER A 203 4.17 2.06 -10.26
CA SER A 203 3.96 0.67 -10.65
C SER A 203 5.15 -0.20 -10.23
N CYS A 204 4.84 -1.36 -9.66
CA CYS A 204 5.83 -2.38 -9.29
C CYS A 204 6.16 -3.33 -10.46
N TYR A 205 5.42 -3.27 -11.58
CA TYR A 205 5.41 -4.31 -12.61
C TYR A 205 6.79 -4.56 -13.24
N SER A 206 7.56 -3.49 -13.50
CA SER A 206 8.92 -3.60 -14.07
C SER A 206 9.99 -4.02 -13.05
N TYR A 207 9.61 -4.17 -11.79
CA TYR A 207 10.51 -4.41 -10.66
C TYR A 207 10.18 -5.70 -9.91
N ILE A 208 9.51 -6.63 -10.60
CA ILE A 208 9.19 -7.94 -10.05
C ILE A 208 10.49 -8.74 -9.87
N PRO A 209 10.81 -9.21 -8.65
CA PRO A 209 12.02 -9.94 -8.38
C PRO A 209 11.93 -11.37 -8.91
N THR A 210 13.08 -11.92 -9.27
CA THR A 210 13.25 -13.35 -9.54
C THR A 210 13.94 -14.00 -8.35
N VAL A 211 13.47 -15.18 -7.92
CA VAL A 211 14.09 -15.99 -6.87
C VAL A 211 14.67 -17.29 -7.45
N SER A 212 15.69 -17.84 -6.80
CA SER A 212 16.28 -19.13 -7.15
C SER A 212 15.64 -20.27 -6.37
N VAL A 213 15.11 -21.26 -7.08
CA VAL A 213 14.50 -22.48 -6.54
C VAL A 213 15.13 -23.67 -7.24
N GLU A 214 15.94 -24.45 -6.52
CA GLU A 214 16.53 -25.69 -7.05
C GLU A 214 17.29 -25.47 -8.38
N GLY A 215 18.03 -24.36 -8.47
CA GLY A 215 18.78 -23.99 -9.67
C GLY A 215 17.95 -23.35 -10.79
N ARG A 216 16.64 -23.18 -10.60
CA ARG A 216 15.74 -22.49 -11.54
C ARG A 216 15.42 -21.08 -11.06
N SER A 217 15.29 -20.18 -12.03
CA SER A 217 14.94 -18.77 -11.81
C SER A 217 13.43 -18.58 -11.98
N ILE A 218 12.74 -18.17 -10.91
CA ILE A 218 11.28 -18.02 -10.88
C ILE A 218 10.91 -16.59 -10.51
N LYS A 219 10.06 -15.93 -11.31
CA LYS A 219 9.54 -14.59 -10.99
C LYS A 219 8.47 -14.65 -9.90
N VAL A 220 8.54 -13.75 -8.93
CA VAL A 220 7.51 -13.61 -7.89
C VAL A 220 6.43 -12.65 -8.37
N ALA A 221 5.51 -13.16 -9.19
CA ALA A 221 4.44 -12.37 -9.81
C ALA A 221 3.65 -11.52 -8.77
N ASP A 222 3.19 -10.35 -9.19
CA ASP A 222 2.46 -9.42 -8.33
C ASP A 222 1.13 -10.01 -7.82
N PRO A 223 0.56 -9.48 -6.71
CA PRO A 223 -0.65 -10.02 -6.10
C PRO A 223 -1.84 -10.16 -7.05
N LYS A 224 -2.01 -9.24 -8.00
CA LYS A 224 -3.15 -9.28 -8.93
C LYS A 224 -2.96 -10.36 -9.98
N THR A 225 -1.75 -10.50 -10.51
CA THR A 225 -1.45 -11.53 -11.52
C THR A 225 -1.58 -12.96 -10.96
N ARG A 226 -1.22 -13.17 -9.69
CA ARG A 226 -1.34 -14.49 -9.06
C ARG A 226 -2.75 -14.80 -8.56
N GLU A 227 -3.58 -13.79 -8.34
CA GLU A 227 -4.94 -13.99 -7.87
C GLU A 227 -5.75 -14.78 -8.90
N ASN A 228 -6.35 -15.89 -8.46
CA ASN A 228 -7.19 -16.76 -9.29
C ASN A 228 -6.49 -17.38 -10.53
N CYS A 229 -5.16 -17.36 -10.62
CA CYS A 229 -4.44 -17.89 -11.80
C CYS A 229 -4.58 -19.41 -11.96
N LEU A 230 -4.92 -20.13 -10.89
CA LEU A 230 -5.21 -21.58 -10.89
C LEU A 230 -6.69 -21.87 -10.57
N LYS A 231 -7.58 -20.90 -10.80
CA LYS A 231 -9.01 -21.10 -10.62
C LYS A 231 -9.52 -22.24 -11.50
N GLY A 232 -10.26 -23.16 -10.89
CA GLY A 232 -10.81 -24.35 -11.56
C GLY A 232 -9.93 -25.60 -11.41
N TYR A 233 -8.69 -25.47 -10.95
CA TYR A 233 -7.84 -26.61 -10.64
C TYR A 233 -8.08 -27.09 -9.21
N THR A 234 -7.98 -28.41 -9.01
CA THR A 234 -8.00 -29.06 -7.69
C THR A 234 -6.72 -29.85 -7.51
N PHE A 235 -6.02 -29.59 -6.41
CA PHE A 235 -4.79 -30.27 -6.04
C PHE A 235 -5.04 -31.25 -4.92
N LEU A 236 -4.60 -32.49 -5.11
CA LEU A 236 -4.54 -33.50 -4.07
C LEU A 236 -3.19 -33.38 -3.36
N LEU A 237 -3.20 -33.10 -2.06
CA LEU A 237 -2.00 -32.95 -1.25
C LEU A 237 -1.79 -34.17 -0.37
N GLU A 238 -0.55 -34.65 -0.31
CA GLU A 238 -0.08 -35.60 0.70
C GLU A 238 0.08 -34.93 2.08
N SER A 239 0.63 -35.68 3.05
CA SER A 239 0.94 -35.14 4.36
C SER A 239 1.86 -33.93 4.26
N VAL A 240 1.57 -32.88 5.03
CA VAL A 240 2.30 -31.61 5.03
C VAL A 240 3.82 -31.77 5.21
N HIS A 241 4.26 -32.84 5.88
CA HIS A 241 5.66 -33.15 6.13
C HIS A 241 6.47 -33.48 4.86
N MET A 242 5.79 -33.84 3.76
CA MET A 242 6.44 -34.15 2.48
C MET A 242 6.84 -32.89 1.70
N TYR A 243 6.36 -31.71 2.10
CA TYR A 243 6.60 -30.46 1.39
C TYR A 243 7.65 -29.61 2.10
N LYS A 244 8.58 -29.04 1.32
CA LYS A 244 9.65 -28.14 1.81
C LYS A 244 9.13 -27.00 2.69
N PHE A 245 7.98 -26.44 2.31
CA PHE A 245 7.31 -25.32 3.00
C PHE A 245 6.08 -25.75 3.80
N ARG A 246 5.94 -27.06 4.07
CA ARG A 246 4.90 -27.65 4.92
C ARG A 246 3.48 -27.16 4.58
N ASP A 247 2.81 -26.57 5.56
CA ASP A 247 1.44 -26.04 5.49
C ASP A 247 1.31 -24.83 4.56
N GLN A 248 2.40 -24.11 4.29
CA GLN A 248 2.37 -22.95 3.39
C GLN A 248 2.03 -23.32 1.95
N LEU A 249 2.27 -24.57 1.50
CA LEU A 249 1.88 -25.00 0.16
C LEU A 249 0.38 -24.88 -0.07
N LYS A 250 -0.42 -25.28 0.93
CA LYS A 250 -1.88 -25.13 0.86
C LYS A 250 -2.25 -23.65 0.76
N SER A 251 -1.70 -22.81 1.64
CA SER A 251 -1.96 -21.37 1.63
C SER A 251 -1.53 -20.70 0.32
N LEU A 252 -0.44 -21.15 -0.31
CA LEU A 252 -0.01 -20.71 -1.63
C LEU A 252 -1.02 -21.08 -2.72
N LEU A 253 -1.59 -22.29 -2.67
CA LEU A 253 -2.62 -22.70 -3.62
C LEU A 253 -3.92 -21.90 -3.41
N ASP A 254 -4.29 -21.64 -2.17
CA ASP A 254 -5.49 -20.86 -1.84
C ASP A 254 -5.42 -19.43 -2.42
N VAL A 255 -4.26 -18.75 -2.34
CA VAL A 255 -4.12 -17.41 -2.93
C VAL A 255 -4.21 -17.39 -4.46
N THR A 256 -3.97 -18.53 -5.11
CA THR A 256 -4.13 -18.69 -6.57
C THR A 256 -5.56 -19.08 -7.01
N GLY A 257 -6.49 -19.21 -6.06
CA GLY A 257 -7.87 -19.62 -6.32
C GLY A 257 -8.04 -21.11 -6.64
N ALA A 258 -7.00 -21.92 -6.43
CA ALA A 258 -7.08 -23.36 -6.56
C ALA A 258 -7.86 -23.98 -5.39
N LYS A 259 -8.44 -25.16 -5.61
CA LYS A 259 -8.97 -26.00 -4.52
C LYS A 259 -7.91 -26.98 -4.06
N THR A 260 -7.88 -27.30 -2.77
CA THR A 260 -7.00 -28.34 -2.22
C THR A 260 -7.81 -29.40 -1.50
N VAL A 261 -7.43 -30.67 -1.67
CA VAL A 261 -7.97 -31.81 -0.92
C VAL A 261 -6.80 -32.57 -0.29
N SER A 262 -6.94 -32.99 0.97
CA SER A 262 -5.92 -33.82 1.64
C SER A 262 -6.15 -35.30 1.34
N TYR A 263 -5.07 -36.02 1.04
CA TYR A 263 -5.08 -37.48 0.85
C TYR A 263 -5.59 -38.23 2.09
N GLU A 264 -5.31 -37.72 3.30
CA GLU A 264 -5.76 -38.32 4.56
C GLU A 264 -7.31 -38.40 4.62
N TYR A 265 -8.00 -37.41 4.04
CA TYR A 265 -9.46 -37.38 3.96
C TYR A 265 -10.03 -38.46 3.03
N PHE A 266 -9.28 -38.86 1.99
CA PHE A 266 -9.66 -39.97 1.11
C PHE A 266 -9.49 -41.34 1.77
N CYS A 267 -8.42 -41.53 2.56
CA CYS A 267 -8.18 -42.80 3.24
C CYS A 267 -9.12 -43.04 4.43
N SER A 268 -9.50 -42.00 5.18
CA SER A 268 -10.47 -42.16 6.27
C SER A 268 -11.87 -42.50 5.75
N ASN A 269 -12.25 -41.97 4.59
CA ASN A 269 -13.56 -42.27 3.96
C ASN A 269 -13.57 -43.61 3.21
N SER A 270 -12.43 -44.12 2.75
CA SER A 270 -12.35 -45.45 2.13
C SER A 270 -12.33 -46.59 3.15
N GLN A 271 -11.88 -46.34 4.38
CA GLN A 271 -12.01 -47.30 5.49
C GLN A 271 -13.45 -47.43 6.01
N ALA A 272 -14.35 -46.48 5.69
CA ALA A 272 -15.79 -46.59 5.99
C ALA A 272 -16.58 -47.41 4.93
N TYR A 273 -15.94 -47.83 3.83
CA TYR A 273 -16.58 -48.58 2.74
C TYR A 273 -16.11 -50.05 2.65
N GLN A 274 -15.60 -50.63 3.73
CA GLN A 274 -15.56 -52.09 3.88
C GLN A 274 -16.82 -52.59 4.60
N HIS A 275 -18.01 -52.37 4.02
CA HIS A 275 -19.20 -53.20 4.20
C HIS A 275 -20.37 -52.63 3.38
N ALA A 276 -20.34 -52.79 2.06
CA ALA A 276 -21.54 -52.97 1.23
C ALA A 276 -21.14 -53.30 -0.21
N ASN A 277 -21.38 -54.56 -0.61
CA ASN A 277 -21.52 -54.90 -2.02
C ASN A 277 -22.76 -54.17 -2.59
N LEU A 278 -22.59 -53.37 -3.65
CA LEU A 278 -23.39 -53.49 -4.88
C LEU A 278 -22.89 -52.53 -5.99
N ILE A 279 -22.43 -53.13 -7.09
CA ILE A 279 -22.82 -52.89 -8.49
C ILE A 279 -23.37 -51.48 -8.82
N ALA A 280 -22.67 -50.73 -9.69
CA ALA A 280 -23.13 -50.43 -11.06
C ALA A 280 -22.24 -49.37 -11.72
N SER A 281 -21.81 -49.70 -12.94
CA SER A 281 -21.29 -48.84 -14.00
C SER A 281 -21.92 -47.45 -14.06
N ILE A 282 -21.16 -46.47 -14.58
CA ILE A 282 -21.61 -45.58 -15.67
C ILE A 282 -20.39 -44.95 -16.35
N ASN A 283 -20.51 -44.93 -17.68
CA ASN A 283 -19.70 -44.33 -18.74
C ASN A 283 -19.20 -42.91 -18.48
#